data_AF-A0A962NYV1-F1
#
_entry.id   AF-A0A962NYV1-F1
#
_cell.length_a   1.000
_cell.length_b   1.000
_cell.length_c   1.000
_cell.angle_alpha   90.00
_cell.angle_beta   90.00
_cell.angle_gamma   90.00
#
_symmetry.space_group_name_H-M   'P 1'
#
loop_
_entity.id
_entity.type
_entity.pdbx_description
1 polymer ?
#
loop_
_entity_poly.entity_id
_entity_poly.type
_entity_poly.pdbx_seq_one_letter_code
_entity_poly.pdbx_strand_id
1 'polypeptide(L)'
;MSISTPAIGQRWLSDAETELGLGMVVEVNARTVTILFPKSEETRVYAQQNAPLSRIRFNVGDTVTDIDNKSWLVTGIQERQFVLRYQVQDEQGNSSSFAETRLSANIQLAKPCERLLACQLDNNGWYELRVTALRAREQIAKSPVSGLVGPRVGLIPHQFYIAHEVGQRPAPRVLLADEVGLGKTIEAGLIIHRQLVTGHAQRVLVLVPDSLQYQWLVEMRRRFNLNFSLFDLTRTAAIREENEDQNPFTTEQYVLASIDLLLDHPHLKEAALEAQWD
;
A
#
# COMPACT_ATOMS: atom_id res chain seq x y z
N MET A 1 7.47 22.06 16.55
CA MET A 1 8.48 22.28 15.48
C MET A 1 7.91 23.32 14.54
N SER A 2 8.62 24.43 14.31
CA SER A 2 8.14 25.49 13.42
C SER A 2 7.96 24.91 12.01
N ILE A 3 6.76 24.97 11.47
CA ILE A 3 6.46 24.57 10.09
C ILE A 3 7.30 25.46 9.18
N SER A 4 8.39 24.89 8.64
CA SER A 4 9.19 25.52 7.60
C SER A 4 8.25 25.81 6.43
N THR A 5 8.13 27.07 6.02
CA THR A 5 7.37 27.44 4.82
C THR A 5 7.89 26.62 3.63
N PRO A 6 7.05 25.80 2.97
CA PRO A 6 7.47 25.03 1.80
C PRO A 6 7.84 25.99 0.68
N ALA A 7 8.96 25.70 0.02
CA ALA A 7 9.44 26.46 -1.12
C ALA A 7 9.87 25.48 -2.23
N ILE A 8 9.75 25.92 -3.47
CA ILE A 8 10.13 25.13 -4.64
C ILE A 8 11.61 24.74 -4.55
N GLY A 9 11.90 23.46 -4.79
CA GLY A 9 13.25 22.89 -4.72
C GLY A 9 13.63 22.30 -3.36
N GLN A 10 12.82 22.48 -2.31
CA GLN A 10 13.07 21.83 -1.02
C GLN A 10 12.91 20.31 -1.07
N ARG A 11 13.68 19.59 -0.26
CA ARG A 11 13.59 18.12 -0.15
C ARG A 11 12.77 17.69 1.07
N TRP A 12 11.78 16.83 0.84
CA TRP A 12 10.83 16.37 1.86
C TRP A 12 10.59 14.86 1.75
N LEU A 13 10.32 14.22 2.88
CA LEU A 13 9.97 12.81 3.00
C LEU A 13 8.49 12.69 3.35
N SER A 14 7.80 11.70 2.78
CA SER A 14 6.48 11.28 3.26
C SER A 14 6.64 10.38 4.48
N ASP A 15 6.09 10.78 5.63
CA ASP A 15 6.14 9.97 6.85
C ASP A 15 5.25 8.72 6.74
N ALA A 16 4.23 8.78 5.88
CA ALA A 16 3.30 7.69 5.64
C ALA A 16 3.81 6.68 4.60
N GLU A 17 4.54 7.15 3.58
CA GLU A 17 4.97 6.39 2.41
C GLU A 17 6.50 6.51 2.22
N THR A 18 7.27 6.00 3.20
CA THR A 18 8.74 6.13 3.21
C THR A 18 9.44 5.43 2.02
N GLU A 19 8.77 4.45 1.41
CA GLU A 19 9.21 3.68 0.25
C GLU A 19 9.42 4.54 -1.01
N LEU A 20 8.66 5.64 -1.13
CA LEU A 20 8.76 6.62 -2.23
C LEU A 20 10.11 7.37 -2.21
N GLY A 21 10.83 7.34 -1.10
CA GLY A 21 12.13 8.00 -0.95
C GLY A 21 12.03 9.52 -0.82
N LEU A 22 13.11 10.21 -1.15
CA LEU A 22 13.20 11.66 -0.97
C LEU A 22 12.49 12.41 -2.10
N GLY A 23 11.42 13.11 -1.75
CA GLY A 23 10.63 13.96 -2.63
C GLY A 23 11.21 15.37 -2.79
N MET A 24 10.86 16.05 -3.88
CA MET A 24 11.20 17.43 -4.16
C MET A 24 9.93 18.25 -4.33
N VAL A 25 9.85 19.41 -3.69
CA VAL A 25 8.75 20.34 -3.89
C VAL A 25 8.85 20.96 -5.28
N VAL A 26 7.88 20.66 -6.14
CA VAL A 26 7.80 21.20 -7.50
C VAL A 26 6.86 22.40 -7.58
N GLU A 27 5.84 22.44 -6.74
CA GLU A 27 4.82 23.49 -6.75
C GLU A 27 4.31 23.76 -5.33
N VAL A 28 4.07 25.03 -5.02
CA VAL A 28 3.49 25.46 -3.74
C VAL A 28 2.33 26.40 -4.03
N ASN A 29 1.13 25.98 -3.62
CA ASN A 29 -0.11 26.75 -3.70
C ASN A 29 -0.56 27.19 -2.31
N ALA A 30 -1.57 28.04 -2.22
CA ALA A 30 -2.04 28.62 -0.95
C ALA A 30 -2.54 27.59 0.08
N ARG A 31 -2.92 26.38 -0.35
CA ARG A 31 -3.43 25.30 0.51
C ARG A 31 -2.79 23.95 0.28
N THR A 32 -2.00 23.79 -0.78
CA THR A 32 -1.43 22.50 -1.19
C THR A 32 0.04 22.64 -1.55
N VAL A 33 0.77 21.53 -1.38
CA VAL A 33 2.16 21.37 -1.81
C VAL A 33 2.25 20.14 -2.70
N THR A 34 2.86 20.29 -3.86
CA THR A 34 3.07 19.20 -4.81
C THR A 34 4.51 18.72 -4.71
N ILE A 35 4.68 17.42 -4.47
CA ILE A 35 5.98 16.77 -4.30
C ILE A 35 6.16 15.71 -5.38
N LEU A 36 7.26 15.82 -6.11
CA LEU A 36 7.75 14.80 -7.03
C LEU A 36 8.69 13.85 -6.29
N PHE A 37 8.44 12.55 -6.35
CA PHE A 37 9.30 11.50 -5.80
C PHE A 37 10.10 10.84 -6.93
N PRO A 38 11.36 11.23 -7.17
CA PRO A 38 12.10 10.80 -8.36
C PRO A 38 12.43 9.30 -8.36
N LYS A 39 12.38 8.64 -7.20
CA LYS A 39 12.67 7.20 -7.07
C LYS A 39 11.52 6.33 -7.60
N SER A 40 10.28 6.75 -7.38
CA SER A 40 9.07 6.06 -7.83
C SER A 40 8.45 6.69 -9.08
N GLU A 41 8.98 7.83 -9.54
CA GLU A 41 8.42 8.65 -10.63
C GLU A 41 6.98 9.13 -10.35
N GLU A 42 6.57 9.13 -9.08
CA GLU A 42 5.23 9.54 -8.66
C GLU A 42 5.19 10.99 -8.20
N THR A 43 4.07 11.66 -8.45
CA THR A 43 3.78 12.99 -7.92
C THR A 43 2.63 12.89 -6.92
N ARG A 44 2.78 13.49 -5.75
CA ARG A 44 1.75 13.54 -4.70
C ARG A 44 1.43 14.99 -4.34
N VAL A 45 0.16 15.24 -4.09
CA VAL A 45 -0.35 16.54 -3.64
C VAL A 45 -0.81 16.41 -2.21
N TYR A 46 -0.24 17.21 -1.31
CA TYR A 46 -0.57 17.22 0.11
C TYR A 46 -1.19 18.56 0.52
N ALA A 47 -2.13 18.53 1.47
CA ALA A 47 -2.68 19.74 2.07
C ALA A 47 -1.69 20.34 3.08
N GLN A 48 -1.31 21.62 2.92
CA GLN A 48 -0.19 22.24 3.65
C GLN A 48 -0.36 22.23 5.19
N GLN A 49 -1.59 22.29 5.70
CA GLN A 49 -1.85 22.36 7.15
C GLN A 49 -1.62 21.05 7.89
N ASN A 50 -1.84 19.89 7.25
CA ASN A 50 -1.81 18.56 7.88
C ASN A 50 -1.03 17.55 7.03
N ALA A 51 -0.10 18.00 6.20
CA ALA A 51 0.67 17.10 5.37
C ALA A 51 1.59 16.23 6.27
N PRO A 52 1.57 14.89 6.14
CA PRO A 52 2.48 13.99 6.85
C PRO A 52 3.87 14.04 6.19
N LEU A 53 4.47 15.23 6.17
CA LEU A 53 5.70 15.52 5.45
C LEU A 53 6.77 16.02 6.42
N SER A 54 7.95 15.42 6.33
CA SER A 54 9.13 15.82 7.08
C SER A 54 10.18 16.44 6.16
N ARG A 55 10.57 17.69 6.42
CA ARG A 55 11.65 18.34 5.66
C ARG A 55 12.99 17.71 6.02
N ILE A 56 13.73 17.24 5.01
CA ILE A 56 15.07 16.66 5.22
C ILE A 56 16.12 17.75 5.12
N ARG A 57 17.00 17.80 6.11
CA ARG A 57 18.15 18.70 6.17
C ARG A 57 19.35 17.92 6.68
N PHE A 58 20.49 18.06 6.01
CA PHE A 58 21.74 17.49 6.45
C PHE A 58 22.54 18.53 7.24
N ASN A 59 23.35 18.07 8.19
CA ASN A 59 24.23 18.90 9.01
C ASN A 59 25.66 18.84 8.49
N VAL A 60 26.48 19.80 8.92
CA VAL A 60 27.93 19.76 8.68
C VAL A 60 28.50 18.52 9.37
N GLY A 61 29.24 17.71 8.62
CA GLY A 61 29.74 16.39 9.03
C GLY A 61 28.97 15.20 8.46
N ASP A 62 27.77 15.42 7.89
CA ASP A 62 26.99 14.33 7.28
C ASP A 62 27.58 13.94 5.92
N THR A 63 27.48 12.65 5.58
CA THR A 63 27.80 12.17 4.22
C THR A 63 26.52 12.13 3.39
N VAL A 64 26.52 12.81 2.25
CA VAL A 64 25.40 12.90 1.32
C VAL A 64 25.80 12.33 -0.05
N THR A 65 24.82 11.77 -0.76
CA THR A 65 25.01 11.28 -2.13
C THR A 65 24.31 12.21 -3.13
N ASP A 66 25.01 12.59 -4.18
CA ASP A 66 24.48 13.33 -5.33
C ASP A 66 23.63 12.40 -6.24
N ILE A 67 22.85 12.96 -7.17
CA ILE A 67 22.14 12.24 -8.24
C ILE A 67 23.08 11.33 -9.04
N ASP A 68 24.34 11.74 -9.20
CA ASP A 68 25.39 10.96 -9.87
C ASP A 68 25.95 9.80 -9.00
N ASN A 69 25.30 9.47 -7.88
CA ASN A 69 25.73 8.47 -6.88
C ASN A 69 27.14 8.70 -6.29
N LYS A 70 27.68 9.91 -6.39
CA LYS A 70 28.94 10.29 -5.73
C LYS A 70 28.68 10.72 -4.30
N SER A 71 29.45 10.16 -3.36
CA SER A 71 29.41 10.50 -1.94
C SER A 71 30.24 11.74 -1.63
N TRP A 72 29.71 12.59 -0.77
CA TRP A 72 30.31 13.86 -0.38
C TRP A 72 30.12 14.13 1.11
N LEU A 73 31.11 14.71 1.76
CA LEU A 73 31.04 15.16 3.15
C LEU A 73 30.57 16.63 3.20
N VAL A 74 29.53 16.94 3.98
CA VAL A 74 29.04 18.33 4.12
C VAL A 74 29.98 19.12 5.03
N THR A 75 30.59 20.19 4.50
CA THR A 75 31.51 21.08 5.24
C THR A 75 30.88 22.42 5.61
N GLY A 76 29.82 22.82 4.92
CA GLY A 76 29.13 24.09 5.17
C GLY A 76 27.73 24.09 4.58
N ILE A 77 26.84 24.91 5.15
CA ILE A 77 25.44 25.02 4.73
C ILE A 77 25.11 26.50 4.55
N GLN A 78 24.51 26.85 3.43
CA GLN A 78 23.98 28.18 3.16
C GLN A 78 22.52 28.08 2.77
N GLU A 79 21.66 28.88 3.39
CA GLU A 79 20.26 29.00 3.01
C GLU A 79 20.07 30.23 2.11
N ARG A 80 19.46 30.03 0.93
CA ARG A 80 19.08 31.12 0.03
C ARG A 80 17.63 30.89 -0.41
N GLN A 81 16.77 31.89 -0.20
CA GLN A 81 15.36 31.83 -0.58
C GLN A 81 14.66 30.55 -0.07
N PHE A 82 14.92 30.17 1.18
CA PHE A 82 14.39 28.96 1.84
C PHE A 82 14.88 27.61 1.28
N VAL A 83 15.82 27.61 0.33
CA VAL A 83 16.45 26.42 -0.25
C VAL A 83 17.88 26.30 0.28
N LEU A 84 18.26 25.09 0.72
CA LEU A 84 19.60 24.83 1.24
C LEU A 84 20.59 24.56 0.10
N ARG A 85 21.79 25.13 0.22
CA ARG A 85 22.97 24.83 -0.58
C ARG A 85 24.04 24.26 0.33
N TYR A 86 24.49 23.05 -0.01
CA TYR A 86 25.53 22.34 0.72
C TYR A 86 26.88 22.64 0.06
N GLN A 87 27.83 23.10 0.87
CA GLN A 87 29.25 23.05 0.55
C GLN A 87 29.74 21.67 0.98
N VAL A 88 30.38 20.98 0.06
CA VAL A 88 30.74 19.58 0.27
C VAL A 88 32.17 19.31 -0.17
N GLN A 89 32.77 18.25 0.37
CA GLN A 89 34.12 17.82 0.07
C GLN A 89 34.16 16.30 -0.22
N ASP A 90 34.92 15.92 -1.23
CA ASP A 90 35.21 14.53 -1.62
C ASP A 90 36.35 13.94 -0.74
N GLU A 91 36.47 12.62 -0.64
CA GLU A 91 37.58 11.91 0.04
C GLU A 91 38.98 12.37 -0.43
N GLN A 92 39.11 12.83 -1.67
CA GLN A 92 40.33 13.40 -2.28
C GLN A 92 40.54 14.87 -1.93
N GLY A 93 39.67 15.47 -1.11
CA GLY A 93 39.78 16.85 -0.65
C GLY A 93 39.21 17.90 -1.60
N ASN A 94 38.59 17.51 -2.71
CA ASN A 94 37.99 18.42 -3.68
C ASN A 94 36.68 19.02 -3.14
N SER A 95 36.62 20.35 -3.04
CA SER A 95 35.43 21.07 -2.59
C SER A 95 34.48 21.36 -3.76
N SER A 96 33.20 21.09 -3.55
CA SER A 96 32.11 21.43 -4.48
C SER A 96 30.96 22.11 -3.72
N SER A 97 30.00 22.69 -4.45
CA SER A 97 28.76 23.16 -3.83
C SER A 97 27.57 22.89 -4.73
N PHE A 98 26.50 22.32 -4.14
CA PHE A 98 25.26 22.04 -4.86
C PHE A 98 24.03 22.35 -3.99
N ALA A 99 22.91 22.62 -4.64
CA ALA A 99 21.63 22.86 -3.98
C ALA A 99 20.99 21.54 -3.54
N GLU A 100 20.10 21.58 -2.54
CA GLU A 100 19.40 20.39 -2.06
C GLU A 100 18.60 19.65 -3.15
N THR A 101 18.27 20.32 -4.26
CA THR A 101 17.67 19.69 -5.45
C THR A 101 18.55 18.60 -6.08
N ARG A 102 19.87 18.68 -5.91
CA ARG A 102 20.85 17.73 -6.45
C ARG A 102 21.11 16.54 -5.53
N LEU A 103 20.46 16.48 -4.37
CA LEU A 103 20.57 15.31 -3.49
C LEU A 103 19.87 14.10 -4.11
N SER A 104 20.51 12.94 -4.04
CA SER A 104 19.94 11.67 -4.51
C SER A 104 18.55 11.41 -3.90
N ALA A 105 17.66 10.81 -4.69
CA ALA A 105 16.34 10.37 -4.21
C ALA A 105 16.44 9.16 -3.25
N ASN A 106 17.55 8.44 -3.32
CA ASN A 106 17.85 7.31 -2.44
C ASN A 106 18.43 7.82 -1.12
N ILE A 107 17.56 8.16 -0.17
CA ILE A 107 17.98 8.27 1.22
C ILE A 107 18.15 6.86 1.78
N GLN A 108 19.37 6.51 2.16
CA GLN A 108 19.55 5.52 3.22
C GLN A 108 19.07 6.18 4.50
N LEU A 109 17.89 5.80 4.99
CA LEU A 109 17.43 6.21 6.32
C LEU A 109 18.55 5.84 7.28
N ALA A 110 19.16 6.85 7.91
CA ALA A 110 20.32 6.66 8.77
C ALA A 110 20.05 5.49 9.71
N LYS A 111 20.94 4.51 9.72
CA LYS A 111 20.77 3.31 10.55
C LYS A 111 20.53 3.78 11.99
N PRO A 112 19.72 3.07 12.80
CA PRO A 112 19.44 3.51 14.17
C PRO A 112 20.71 3.87 14.98
N CYS A 113 21.82 3.19 14.71
CA CYS A 113 23.14 3.49 15.27
C CYS A 113 23.71 4.85 14.83
N GLU A 114 23.57 5.23 13.56
CA GLU A 114 24.05 6.52 13.03
C GLU A 114 23.23 7.69 13.62
N ARG A 115 21.90 7.51 13.74
CA ARG A 115 21.03 8.48 14.43
C ARG A 115 21.42 8.65 15.89
N LEU A 116 21.72 7.55 16.58
CA LEU A 116 22.17 7.57 17.97
C LEU A 116 23.53 8.26 18.12
N LEU A 117 24.50 7.95 17.25
CA LEU A 117 25.83 8.58 17.25
C LEU A 117 25.77 10.08 16.96
N ALA A 118 24.80 10.51 16.14
CA ALA A 118 24.50 11.92 15.87
C ALA A 118 23.60 12.59 16.95
N CYS A 119 23.34 11.91 18.07
CA CYS A 119 22.44 12.37 19.14
C CYS A 119 21.01 12.73 18.68
N GLN A 120 20.54 12.15 17.57
CA GLN A 120 19.17 12.25 17.09
C GLN A 120 18.28 11.23 17.80
N LEU A 121 17.78 11.60 18.97
CA LEU A 121 16.96 10.72 19.82
C LEU A 121 15.46 10.93 19.56
N ASP A 122 14.74 9.82 19.38
CA ASP A 122 13.27 9.82 19.33
C ASP A 122 12.66 9.78 20.74
N ASN A 123 11.37 10.10 20.84
CA ASN A 123 10.63 9.95 22.11
C ASN A 123 10.55 8.46 22.51
N ASN A 124 10.87 8.16 23.77
CA ASN A 124 10.80 6.80 24.31
C ASN A 124 9.42 6.15 24.14
N GLY A 125 8.33 6.90 24.29
CA GLY A 125 6.96 6.39 24.08
C GLY A 125 6.71 5.90 22.65
N TRP A 126 7.27 6.56 21.63
CA TRP A 126 7.20 6.10 20.24
C TRP A 126 8.02 4.84 20.02
N TYR A 127 9.18 4.74 20.66
CA TYR A 127 10.01 3.54 20.62
C TYR A 127 9.29 2.34 21.26
N GLU A 128 8.74 2.51 22.45
CA GLU A 128 7.98 1.47 23.15
C GLU A 128 6.75 1.01 22.35
N LEU A 129 6.00 1.97 21.78
CA LEU A 129 4.87 1.65 20.92
C LEU A 129 5.32 0.85 19.69
N ARG A 130 6.42 1.25 19.03
CA ARG A 130 6.97 0.54 17.87
C ARG A 130 7.33 -0.89 18.22
N VAL A 131 8.05 -1.11 19.33
CA VAL A 131 8.43 -2.47 19.78
C VAL A 131 7.18 -3.30 20.09
N THR A 132 6.20 -2.72 20.80
CA THR A 132 4.96 -3.40 21.16
C THR A 132 4.14 -3.77 19.92
N ALA A 133 4.00 -2.85 18.96
CA ALA A 133 3.30 -3.10 17.70
C ALA A 133 3.98 -4.20 16.87
N LEU A 134 5.31 -4.23 16.80
CA LEU A 134 6.05 -5.28 16.10
C LEU A 134 5.84 -6.66 16.75
N ARG A 135 5.90 -6.75 18.09
CA ARG A 135 5.63 -7.99 18.81
C ARG A 135 4.19 -8.46 18.62
N ALA A 136 3.21 -7.56 18.67
CA ALA A 136 1.81 -7.90 18.43
C ALA A 136 1.59 -8.40 17.00
N ARG A 137 2.20 -7.76 16.00
CA ARG A 137 2.16 -8.21 14.60
C ARG A 137 2.76 -9.60 14.43
N GLU A 138 3.90 -9.86 15.05
CA GLU A 138 4.54 -11.19 15.05
C GLU A 138 3.63 -12.27 15.64
N GLN A 139 3.01 -12.00 16.80
CA GLN A 139 2.11 -12.94 17.46
C GLN A 139 0.89 -13.28 16.59
N ILE A 140 0.29 -12.26 15.94
CA ILE A 140 -0.83 -12.47 15.03
C ILE A 140 -0.39 -13.30 13.81
N ALA A 141 0.77 -12.99 13.23
CA ALA A 141 1.28 -13.70 12.04
C ALA A 141 1.59 -15.17 12.32
N LYS A 142 2.07 -15.52 13.52
CA LYS A 142 2.34 -16.90 13.94
C LYS A 142 1.09 -17.69 14.33
N SER A 143 -0.05 -17.02 14.46
CA SER A 143 -1.28 -17.67 14.93
C SER A 143 -1.81 -18.66 13.89
N PRO A 144 -2.13 -19.91 14.28
CA PRO A 144 -2.69 -20.92 13.37
C PRO A 144 -4.10 -20.56 12.87
N VAL A 145 -4.75 -19.60 13.54
CA VAL A 145 -6.08 -19.07 13.18
C VAL A 145 -6.00 -17.71 12.49
N SER A 146 -4.82 -17.32 12.00
CA SER A 146 -4.67 -16.12 11.17
C SER A 146 -5.65 -16.17 9.98
N GLY A 147 -6.34 -15.06 9.74
CA GLY A 147 -7.39 -14.98 8.72
C GLY A 147 -8.76 -15.53 9.12
N LEU A 148 -8.94 -16.10 10.32
CA LEU A 148 -10.26 -16.60 10.78
C LEU A 148 -10.90 -15.73 11.87
N VAL A 149 -10.11 -14.90 12.56
CA VAL A 149 -10.57 -14.11 13.72
C VAL A 149 -10.98 -12.68 13.36
N GLY A 150 -10.58 -12.18 12.19
CA GLY A 150 -10.94 -10.84 11.70
C GLY A 150 -12.41 -10.66 11.26
N PRO A 151 -13.05 -11.66 10.64
CA PRO A 151 -14.43 -11.53 10.18
C PRO A 151 -15.46 -11.37 11.31
N ARG A 152 -16.47 -10.53 11.08
CA ARG A 152 -17.57 -10.22 12.01
C ARG A 152 -18.68 -11.28 11.91
N VAL A 153 -18.35 -12.51 12.29
CA VAL A 153 -19.25 -13.68 12.24
C VAL A 153 -19.28 -14.38 13.60
N GLY A 154 -20.35 -15.14 13.85
CA GLY A 154 -20.43 -15.95 15.06
C GLY A 154 -19.40 -17.08 15.05
N LEU A 155 -18.86 -17.43 16.21
CA LEU A 155 -17.90 -18.53 16.37
C LEU A 155 -18.62 -19.88 16.40
N ILE A 156 -19.09 -20.34 15.24
CA ILE A 156 -19.79 -21.61 15.10
C ILE A 156 -18.75 -22.71 14.80
N PRO A 157 -18.63 -23.76 15.64
CA PRO A 157 -17.52 -24.72 15.54
C PRO A 157 -17.37 -25.42 14.19
N HIS A 158 -18.46 -25.90 13.58
CA HIS A 158 -18.38 -26.60 12.30
C HIS A 158 -17.90 -25.68 11.17
N GLN A 159 -18.36 -24.44 11.12
CA GLN A 159 -17.96 -23.45 10.10
C GLN A 159 -16.47 -23.13 10.21
N PHE A 160 -15.97 -22.95 11.44
CA PHE A 160 -14.55 -22.69 11.69
C PHE A 160 -13.68 -23.88 11.36
N TYR A 161 -14.13 -25.10 11.65
CA TYR A 161 -13.42 -26.32 11.27
C TYR A 161 -13.26 -26.42 9.75
N ILE A 162 -14.35 -26.23 8.99
CA ILE A 162 -14.32 -26.26 7.52
C ILE A 162 -13.41 -25.17 6.98
N ALA A 163 -13.57 -23.92 7.42
CA ALA A 163 -12.72 -22.82 7.00
C ALA A 163 -11.24 -23.05 7.38
N HIS A 164 -10.99 -23.72 8.50
CA HIS A 164 -9.64 -24.03 8.93
C HIS A 164 -8.97 -25.08 8.04
N GLU A 165 -9.67 -26.18 7.75
CA GLU A 165 -9.18 -27.30 6.94
C GLU A 165 -9.05 -26.94 5.46
N VAL A 166 -9.99 -26.17 4.93
CA VAL A 166 -10.01 -25.78 3.51
C VAL A 166 -9.06 -24.61 3.26
N GLY A 167 -9.08 -23.58 4.10
CA GLY A 167 -8.29 -22.37 3.89
C GLY A 167 -6.79 -22.51 4.15
N GLN A 168 -6.32 -23.66 4.63
CA GLN A 168 -4.87 -23.96 4.71
C GLN A 168 -4.29 -24.48 3.38
N ARG A 169 -5.14 -24.96 2.49
CA ARG A 169 -4.70 -25.57 1.23
C ARG A 169 -4.29 -24.44 0.27
N PRO A 170 -3.20 -24.58 -0.49
CA PRO A 170 -2.73 -23.52 -1.38
C PRO A 170 -3.73 -23.18 -2.50
N ALA A 171 -4.43 -24.18 -3.05
CA ALA A 171 -5.46 -24.00 -4.07
C ALA A 171 -6.65 -24.94 -3.78
N PRO A 172 -7.57 -24.55 -2.87
CA PRO A 172 -8.65 -25.42 -2.42
C PRO A 172 -9.70 -25.63 -3.52
N ARG A 173 -9.99 -26.89 -3.83
CA ARG A 173 -11.13 -27.28 -4.70
C ARG A 173 -12.09 -28.10 -3.87
N VAL A 174 -13.19 -27.49 -3.44
CA VAL A 174 -14.16 -28.10 -2.51
C VAL A 174 -15.60 -27.81 -2.93
N LEU A 175 -16.51 -28.69 -2.54
CA LEU A 175 -17.95 -28.49 -2.64
C LEU A 175 -18.53 -28.38 -1.23
N LEU A 176 -19.06 -27.20 -0.87
CA LEU A 176 -19.79 -26.99 0.37
C LEU A 176 -21.25 -27.40 0.15
N ALA A 177 -21.66 -28.52 0.74
CA ALA A 177 -22.95 -29.15 0.50
C ALA A 177 -23.83 -29.25 1.75
N ASP A 178 -23.58 -28.39 2.74
CA ASP A 178 -24.36 -28.35 3.98
C ASP A 178 -25.83 -28.00 3.71
N GLU A 179 -26.71 -28.25 4.68
CA GLU A 179 -28.12 -27.90 4.61
C GLU A 179 -28.34 -26.39 4.37
N VAL A 180 -29.51 -26.06 3.84
CA VAL A 180 -29.90 -24.66 3.60
C VAL A 180 -29.97 -23.93 4.94
N GLY A 181 -29.31 -22.78 5.04
CA GLY A 181 -29.28 -21.97 6.27
C GLY A 181 -28.13 -22.27 7.24
N LEU A 182 -27.31 -23.31 7.01
CA LEU A 182 -26.15 -23.62 7.86
C LEU A 182 -24.94 -22.69 7.69
N GLY A 183 -25.02 -21.72 6.78
CA GLY A 183 -24.00 -20.67 6.65
C GLY A 183 -22.91 -20.95 5.61
N LYS A 184 -23.23 -21.65 4.52
CA LYS A 184 -22.32 -21.84 3.36
C LYS A 184 -21.67 -20.54 2.88
N THR A 185 -22.41 -19.43 2.84
CA THR A 185 -21.85 -18.11 2.48
C THR A 185 -20.81 -17.62 3.49
N ILE A 186 -21.03 -17.90 4.78
CA ILE A 186 -20.08 -17.55 5.85
C ILE A 186 -18.82 -18.39 5.75
N GLU A 187 -18.94 -19.69 5.51
CA GLU A 187 -17.80 -20.60 5.30
C GLU A 187 -16.98 -20.18 4.08
N ALA A 188 -17.64 -19.90 2.95
CA ALA A 188 -16.99 -19.40 1.75
C ALA A 188 -16.25 -18.08 2.02
N GLY A 189 -16.90 -17.14 2.72
CA GLY A 189 -16.26 -15.87 3.10
C GLY A 189 -15.08 -16.06 4.04
N LEU A 190 -15.14 -17.00 5.00
CA LEU A 190 -14.03 -17.33 5.90
C LEU A 190 -12.85 -17.94 5.12
N ILE A 191 -13.13 -18.81 4.15
CA ILE A 191 -12.10 -19.40 3.27
C ILE A 191 -11.43 -18.29 2.45
N ILE A 192 -12.22 -17.46 1.77
CA ILE A 192 -11.70 -16.33 0.96
C ILE A 192 -10.85 -15.41 1.84
N HIS A 193 -11.38 -14.96 2.97
CA HIS A 193 -10.67 -14.06 3.88
C HIS A 193 -9.36 -14.68 4.39
N ARG A 194 -9.36 -15.99 4.69
CA ARG A 194 -8.12 -16.68 5.08
C ARG A 194 -7.09 -16.68 3.96
N GLN A 195 -7.48 -17.06 2.73
CA GLN A 195 -6.55 -17.12 1.59
C GLN A 195 -5.94 -15.75 1.26
N LEU A 196 -6.72 -14.68 1.39
CA LEU A 196 -6.25 -13.31 1.20
C LEU A 196 -5.27 -12.89 2.29
N VAL A 197 -5.58 -13.17 3.56
CA VAL A 197 -4.71 -12.79 4.69
C VAL A 197 -3.41 -13.59 4.71
N THR A 198 -3.42 -14.85 4.27
CA THR A 198 -2.20 -15.66 4.13
C THR A 198 -1.43 -15.41 2.84
N GLY A 199 -1.96 -14.60 1.92
CA GLY A 199 -1.34 -14.27 0.65
C GLY A 199 -1.31 -15.42 -0.36
N HIS A 200 -2.15 -16.44 -0.17
CA HIS A 200 -2.31 -17.53 -1.15
C HIS A 200 -3.20 -17.14 -2.33
N ALA A 201 -4.10 -16.17 -2.12
CA ALA A 201 -4.91 -15.58 -3.16
C ALA A 201 -4.72 -14.05 -3.13
N GLN A 202 -4.77 -13.44 -4.31
CA GLN A 202 -4.83 -12.00 -4.50
C GLN A 202 -6.07 -11.62 -5.31
N ARG A 203 -6.53 -12.53 -6.18
CA ARG A 203 -7.63 -12.30 -7.11
C ARG A 203 -8.76 -13.29 -6.86
N VAL A 204 -9.96 -12.78 -6.66
CA VAL A 204 -11.14 -13.60 -6.31
C VAL A 204 -12.31 -13.24 -7.20
N LEU A 205 -12.86 -14.25 -7.88
CA LEU A 205 -14.10 -14.18 -8.63
C LEU A 205 -15.20 -14.96 -7.90
N VAL A 206 -16.30 -14.28 -7.60
CA VAL A 206 -17.51 -14.90 -7.05
C VAL A 206 -18.61 -14.83 -8.09
N LEU A 207 -19.11 -15.99 -8.50
CA LEU A 207 -20.21 -16.14 -9.44
C LEU A 207 -21.47 -16.58 -8.70
N VAL A 208 -22.53 -15.78 -8.81
CA VAL A 208 -23.81 -16.04 -8.14
C VAL A 208 -24.98 -15.74 -9.07
N PRO A 209 -26.18 -16.31 -8.83
CA PRO A 209 -27.38 -15.87 -9.52
C PRO A 209 -27.64 -14.37 -9.29
N ASP A 210 -28.27 -13.69 -10.26
CA ASP A 210 -28.59 -12.25 -10.18
C ASP A 210 -29.28 -11.85 -8.88
N SER A 211 -30.22 -12.68 -8.42
CA SER A 211 -30.98 -12.43 -7.19
C SER A 211 -30.14 -12.41 -5.91
N LEU A 212 -28.94 -12.99 -5.92
CA LEU A 212 -28.07 -13.12 -4.74
C LEU A 212 -26.87 -12.15 -4.75
N GLN A 213 -26.62 -11.42 -5.84
CA GLN A 213 -25.47 -10.52 -5.96
C GLN A 213 -25.41 -9.50 -4.82
N TYR A 214 -26.49 -8.76 -4.58
CA TYR A 214 -26.52 -7.76 -3.52
C TYR A 214 -26.34 -8.36 -2.12
N GLN A 215 -26.88 -9.55 -1.88
CA GLN A 215 -26.68 -10.25 -0.61
C GLN A 215 -25.19 -10.56 -0.40
N TRP A 216 -24.53 -11.16 -1.39
CA TRP A 216 -23.10 -11.47 -1.33
C TRP A 216 -22.25 -10.22 -1.17
N LEU A 217 -22.53 -9.16 -1.93
CA LEU A 217 -21.84 -7.88 -1.83
C LEU A 217 -21.90 -7.31 -0.40
N VAL A 218 -23.09 -7.31 0.20
CA VAL A 218 -23.31 -6.81 1.56
C VAL A 218 -22.63 -7.70 2.59
N GLU A 219 -22.71 -9.03 2.46
CA GLU A 219 -22.05 -9.97 3.37
C GLU A 219 -20.53 -9.83 3.32
N MET A 220 -19.93 -9.84 2.12
CA MET A 220 -18.49 -9.68 1.94
C MET A 220 -17.99 -8.36 2.53
N ARG A 221 -18.71 -7.26 2.29
CA ARG A 221 -18.32 -5.95 2.83
C ARG A 221 -18.51 -5.84 4.33
N ARG A 222 -19.67 -6.23 4.86
CA ARG A 222 -20.01 -5.99 6.29
C ARG A 222 -19.38 -7.00 7.23
N ARG A 223 -19.29 -8.26 6.82
CA ARG A 223 -18.78 -9.35 7.66
C ARG A 223 -17.29 -9.57 7.45
N PHE A 224 -16.82 -9.54 6.21
CA PHE A 224 -15.43 -9.89 5.88
C PHE A 224 -14.56 -8.68 5.56
N ASN A 225 -15.15 -7.47 5.49
CA ASN A 225 -14.44 -6.24 5.15
C ASN A 225 -13.77 -6.29 3.76
N LEU A 226 -14.36 -7.09 2.84
CA LEU A 226 -13.94 -7.27 1.46
C LEU A 226 -14.83 -6.44 0.53
N ASN A 227 -14.23 -5.53 -0.22
CA ASN A 227 -14.95 -4.66 -1.16
C ASN A 227 -14.94 -5.31 -2.55
N PHE A 228 -15.97 -6.11 -2.84
CA PHE A 228 -16.17 -6.65 -4.18
C PHE A 228 -16.72 -5.59 -5.14
N SER A 229 -16.23 -5.62 -6.36
CA SER A 229 -16.74 -4.85 -7.49
C SER A 229 -17.80 -5.67 -8.21
N LEU A 230 -19.03 -5.14 -8.28
CA LEU A 230 -20.11 -5.75 -9.05
C LEU A 230 -19.85 -5.53 -10.55
N PHE A 231 -19.83 -6.60 -11.34
CA PHE A 231 -19.78 -6.53 -12.80
C PHE A 231 -21.11 -6.95 -13.43
N ASP A 232 -21.66 -6.03 -14.20
CA ASP A 232 -22.79 -6.18 -15.09
C ASP A 232 -22.38 -5.79 -16.53
N LEU A 233 -23.32 -5.89 -17.47
CA LEU A 233 -23.09 -5.48 -18.86
C LEU A 233 -22.69 -4.01 -18.98
N THR A 234 -23.34 -3.14 -18.20
CA THR A 234 -23.07 -1.70 -18.23
C THR A 234 -21.62 -1.40 -17.85
N ARG A 235 -21.13 -1.99 -16.76
CA ARG A 235 -19.77 -1.75 -16.27
C ARG A 235 -18.72 -2.37 -17.17
N THR A 236 -18.98 -3.58 -17.68
CA THR A 236 -18.05 -4.24 -18.62
C THR A 236 -17.96 -3.50 -19.95
N ALA A 237 -19.08 -2.96 -20.46
CA ALA A 237 -19.10 -2.12 -21.65
C ALA A 237 -18.34 -0.80 -21.43
N ALA A 238 -18.59 -0.10 -20.32
CA ALA A 238 -17.90 1.15 -19.99
C ALA A 238 -16.36 0.99 -19.93
N ILE A 239 -15.87 -0.09 -19.34
CA ILE A 239 -14.42 -0.37 -19.28
C ILE A 239 -13.84 -0.60 -20.69
N ARG A 240 -14.59 -1.27 -21.57
CA ARG A 240 -14.15 -1.49 -22.96
C ARG A 240 -14.21 -0.22 -23.80
N GLU A 241 -15.14 0.69 -23.52
CA GLU A 241 -15.18 2.00 -24.20
C GLU A 241 -13.96 2.86 -23.85
N GLU A 242 -13.46 2.77 -22.62
CA GLU A 242 -12.23 3.47 -22.21
C GLU A 242 -10.98 2.83 -22.81
N ASN A 243 -10.95 1.49 -22.95
CA ASN A 243 -9.81 0.76 -23.51
C ASN A 243 -10.25 -0.56 -24.17
N GLU A 244 -10.32 -0.56 -25.51
CA GLU A 244 -10.96 -1.62 -26.29
C GLU A 244 -10.27 -2.99 -26.16
N ASP A 245 -8.94 -2.99 -25.99
CA ASP A 245 -8.11 -4.20 -25.89
C ASP A 245 -7.92 -4.69 -24.44
N GLN A 246 -8.39 -3.93 -23.44
CA GLN A 246 -8.19 -4.29 -22.04
C GLN A 246 -9.24 -5.30 -21.56
N ASN A 247 -8.77 -6.41 -20.97
CA ASN A 247 -9.64 -7.37 -20.32
C ASN A 247 -10.34 -6.73 -19.11
N PRO A 248 -11.68 -6.59 -19.10
CA PRO A 248 -12.40 -5.89 -18.02
C PRO A 248 -12.19 -6.52 -16.65
N PHE A 249 -12.02 -7.84 -16.59
CA PHE A 249 -11.84 -8.59 -15.35
C PHE A 249 -10.48 -8.38 -14.69
N THR A 250 -9.50 -7.83 -15.42
CA THR A 250 -8.16 -7.50 -14.88
C THR A 250 -8.10 -6.16 -14.16
N THR A 251 -9.11 -5.31 -14.33
CA THR A 251 -9.16 -3.97 -13.71
C THR A 251 -9.31 -4.02 -12.18
N GLU A 252 -9.95 -5.08 -11.68
CA GLU A 252 -10.30 -5.25 -10.27
C GLU A 252 -9.76 -6.58 -9.75
N GLN A 253 -9.44 -6.64 -8.45
CA GLN A 253 -8.93 -7.86 -7.81
C GLN A 253 -10.06 -8.72 -7.24
N TYR A 254 -11.16 -8.11 -6.78
CA TYR A 254 -12.31 -8.79 -6.18
C TYR A 254 -13.56 -8.53 -7.00
N VAL A 255 -14.02 -9.55 -7.71
CA VAL A 255 -15.10 -9.43 -8.68
C VAL A 255 -16.29 -10.27 -8.25
N LEU A 256 -17.47 -9.66 -8.29
CA LEU A 256 -18.75 -10.33 -8.12
C LEU A 256 -19.54 -10.17 -9.41
N ALA A 257 -19.91 -11.29 -10.04
CA ALA A 257 -20.64 -11.28 -11.30
C ALA A 257 -21.77 -12.32 -11.31
N SER A 258 -22.73 -12.11 -12.22
CA SER A 258 -23.75 -13.11 -12.48
C SER A 258 -23.18 -14.33 -13.18
N ILE A 259 -23.73 -15.51 -12.88
CA ILE A 259 -23.52 -16.69 -13.73
C ILE A 259 -24.13 -16.43 -15.13
N ASP A 260 -25.32 -15.83 -15.18
CA ASP A 260 -26.07 -15.61 -16.42
C ASP A 260 -25.32 -14.65 -17.36
N LEU A 261 -24.64 -13.64 -16.81
CA LEU A 261 -23.79 -12.72 -17.55
C LEU A 261 -22.75 -13.46 -18.41
N LEU A 262 -22.06 -14.45 -17.82
CA LEU A 262 -21.02 -15.21 -18.51
C LEU A 262 -21.60 -16.28 -19.46
N LEU A 263 -22.81 -16.75 -19.20
CA LEU A 263 -23.49 -17.71 -20.08
C LEU A 263 -24.03 -17.03 -21.34
N ASP A 264 -24.62 -15.85 -21.19
CA ASP A 264 -25.24 -15.10 -22.29
C ASP A 264 -24.20 -14.43 -23.19
N HIS A 265 -22.99 -14.17 -22.67
CA HIS A 265 -21.93 -13.44 -23.37
C HIS A 265 -20.62 -14.24 -23.42
N PRO A 266 -20.40 -15.07 -24.46
CA PRO A 266 -19.21 -15.92 -24.58
C PRO A 266 -17.89 -15.16 -24.50
N HIS A 267 -17.84 -13.94 -25.05
CA HIS A 267 -16.65 -13.10 -25.00
C HIS A 267 -16.25 -12.70 -23.57
N LEU A 268 -17.23 -12.44 -22.68
CA LEU A 268 -16.95 -12.13 -21.27
C LEU A 268 -16.50 -13.38 -20.52
N LYS A 269 -16.99 -14.56 -20.88
CA LYS A 269 -16.53 -15.83 -20.32
C LYS A 269 -15.07 -16.10 -20.67
N GLU A 270 -14.68 -15.90 -21.93
CA GLU A 270 -13.28 -16.03 -22.36
C GLU A 270 -12.39 -15.04 -21.62
N ALA A 271 -12.80 -13.77 -21.55
CA ALA A 271 -12.09 -12.75 -20.78
C ALA A 271 -11.95 -13.13 -19.28
N ALA A 272 -13.01 -13.67 -18.66
CA ALA A 272 -12.96 -14.12 -17.28
C ALA A 272 -11.99 -15.30 -17.07
N LEU A 273 -11.87 -16.21 -18.04
CA LEU A 273 -10.91 -17.32 -17.98
C LEU A 273 -9.46 -16.85 -18.13
N GLU A 274 -9.22 -15.82 -18.94
CA GLU A 274 -7.89 -15.23 -19.14
C GLU A 274 -7.43 -14.34 -17.97
N ALA A 275 -8.35 -13.94 -17.09
CA ALA A 275 -8.07 -13.00 -15.99
C ALA A 275 -7.29 -13.59 -14.79
N GLN A 276 -6.78 -14.82 -14.91
CA GLN A 276 -5.90 -15.53 -13.97
C GLN A 276 -6.34 -15.39 -12.50
N TRP A 277 -7.42 -16.09 -12.13
CA TRP A 277 -7.89 -16.16 -10.75
C TRP A 277 -7.11 -17.18 -9.92
N ASP A 278 -7.02 -16.91 -8.62
CA ASP A 278 -6.44 -17.83 -7.62
C ASP A 278 -7.54 -18.71 -6.98
#